data_AF-A0A7W5N419-F1
#
_entry.id   AF-A0A7W5N419-F1
#
_cell.length_a   1.000
_cell.length_b   1.000
_cell.length_c   1.000
_cell.angle_alpha   90.00
_cell.angle_beta   90.00
_cell.angle_gamma   90.00
#
_symmetry.space_group_name_H-M   'P 1'
#
loop_
_entity.id
_entity.type
_entity.pdbx_description
1 polymer ?
#
loop_
_entity_poly.entity_id
_entity_poly.type
_entity_poly.pdbx_seq_one_letter_code
_entity_poly.pdbx_strand_id
1 'polypeptide(L)'
;MAEMNLKDVRGFWRDLAAPAYLEFWRTYQADEPLSRAHFSLIYRRLMSAALLINHQADKVATRDKASSGFDFISMVEKLDSDIGASLHACRLLVNDAKHNAKRPQSAAERLRRDGYDTKGDGGLLEINLTMPNEDVYDMCIVVGKAFNFWCDYFDGHTVINFNQPHVEPPSSK
;
A
#
# COMPACT_ATOMS: atom_id res chain seq x y z
N MET A 1 -10.43 -28.79 8.79
CA MET A 1 -10.78 -27.35 8.82
C MET A 1 -9.52 -26.57 9.05
N ALA A 2 -9.26 -25.51 8.31
CA ALA A 2 -8.16 -24.60 8.59
C ALA A 2 -8.68 -23.45 9.48
N GLU A 3 -7.98 -23.13 10.56
CA GLU A 3 -8.32 -22.00 11.43
C GLU A 3 -7.56 -20.75 10.97
N MET A 4 -8.29 -19.65 10.81
CA MET A 4 -7.72 -18.32 10.52
C MET A 4 -7.62 -17.51 11.80
N ASN A 5 -6.48 -16.87 12.06
CA ASN A 5 -6.30 -16.02 13.24
C ASN A 5 -6.25 -14.53 12.87
N LEU A 6 -7.41 -13.94 12.62
CA LEU A 6 -7.51 -12.53 12.20
C LEU A 6 -7.41 -11.51 13.36
N LYS A 7 -7.34 -11.99 14.61
CA LYS A 7 -7.13 -11.15 15.80
C LYS A 7 -5.67 -10.79 15.96
N ASP A 8 -4.78 -11.72 15.64
CA ASP A 8 -3.35 -11.48 15.60
C ASP A 8 -2.94 -10.70 14.34
N VAL A 9 -2.02 -9.75 14.50
CA VAL A 9 -1.58 -8.88 13.41
C VAL A 9 -0.80 -9.65 12.34
N ARG A 10 -0.03 -10.69 12.73
CA ARG A 10 0.68 -11.56 11.79
C ARG A 10 -0.28 -12.53 11.11
N GLY A 11 -1.27 -13.03 11.83
CA GLY A 11 -2.33 -13.85 11.24
C GLY A 11 -3.16 -13.09 10.20
N PHE A 12 -3.58 -11.86 10.48
CA PHE A 12 -4.26 -11.00 9.49
C PHE A 12 -3.37 -10.73 8.27
N TRP A 13 -2.09 -10.44 8.47
CA TRP A 13 -1.12 -10.26 7.38
C TRP A 13 -1.04 -11.50 6.47
N ARG A 14 -0.73 -12.66 7.07
CA ARG A 14 -0.51 -13.94 6.38
C ARG A 14 -1.76 -14.43 5.66
N ASP A 15 -2.92 -14.32 6.29
CA ASP A 15 -4.14 -14.97 5.81
C ASP A 15 -4.99 -14.06 4.91
N LEU A 16 -4.80 -12.74 4.95
CA LEU A 16 -5.60 -11.78 4.15
C LEU A 16 -4.77 -10.78 3.36
N ALA A 17 -3.97 -9.94 4.04
CA ALA A 17 -3.34 -8.80 3.37
C ALA A 17 -2.28 -9.22 2.34
N ALA A 18 -1.39 -10.15 2.69
CA ALA A 18 -0.38 -10.64 1.77
C ALA A 18 -0.98 -11.42 0.58
N PRO A 19 -1.90 -12.39 0.78
CA PRO A 19 -2.58 -13.04 -0.33
C PRO A 19 -3.28 -12.08 -1.30
N ALA A 20 -3.99 -11.07 -0.78
CA ALA A 20 -4.67 -10.10 -1.63
C ALA A 20 -3.70 -9.28 -2.50
N TYR A 21 -2.54 -8.88 -1.94
CA TYR A 21 -1.50 -8.25 -2.73
C TYR A 21 -0.93 -9.20 -3.80
N LEU A 22 -0.62 -10.44 -3.45
CA LEU A 22 -0.06 -11.41 -4.39
C LEU A 22 -1.03 -11.70 -5.55
N GLU A 23 -2.33 -11.79 -5.26
CA GLU A 23 -3.38 -11.93 -6.27
C GLU A 23 -3.49 -10.70 -7.19
N PHE A 24 -3.39 -9.50 -6.62
CA PHE A 24 -3.30 -8.26 -7.39
C PHE A 24 -2.06 -8.28 -8.28
N TRP A 25 -0.88 -8.49 -7.69
CA TRP A 25 0.41 -8.38 -8.36
C TRP A 25 0.51 -9.36 -9.53
N ARG A 26 0.09 -10.61 -9.31
CA ARG A 26 0.07 -11.63 -10.37
C ARG A 26 -0.81 -11.23 -11.56
N THR A 27 -2.00 -10.70 -11.30
CA THR A 27 -2.90 -10.24 -12.36
C THR A 27 -2.37 -9.00 -13.04
N TYR A 28 -1.89 -8.05 -12.25
CA TYR A 28 -1.32 -6.81 -12.76
C TYR A 28 -0.15 -7.08 -13.71
N GLN A 29 0.74 -8.00 -13.35
CA GLN A 29 1.95 -8.33 -14.11
C GLN A 29 1.70 -9.28 -15.28
N ALA A 30 0.50 -9.85 -15.42
CA ALA A 30 0.16 -10.79 -16.49
C ALA A 30 0.37 -10.14 -17.86
N ASP A 31 0.97 -10.86 -18.79
CA ASP A 31 1.22 -10.37 -20.15
C ASP A 31 -0.03 -10.52 -21.03
N GLU A 32 -1.08 -9.81 -20.63
CA GLU A 32 -2.38 -9.82 -21.28
C GLU A 32 -2.69 -8.44 -21.87
N PRO A 33 -3.36 -8.36 -23.04
CA PRO A 33 -3.79 -7.09 -23.61
C PRO A 33 -4.63 -6.26 -22.63
N LEU A 34 -4.41 -4.93 -22.62
CA LEU A 34 -5.19 -4.00 -21.82
C LEU A 34 -6.60 -3.84 -22.41
N SER A 35 -7.50 -4.71 -21.97
CA SER A 35 -8.94 -4.63 -22.25
C SER A 35 -9.69 -3.98 -21.08
N ARG A 36 -10.91 -3.49 -21.31
CA ARG A 36 -11.78 -2.97 -20.23
C ARG A 36 -12.04 -4.01 -19.14
N ALA A 37 -12.17 -5.28 -19.51
CA ALA A 37 -12.35 -6.38 -18.57
C ALA A 37 -11.10 -6.59 -17.70
N HIS A 38 -9.92 -6.58 -18.34
CA HIS A 38 -8.64 -6.71 -17.65
C HIS A 38 -8.39 -5.53 -16.70
N PHE A 39 -8.61 -4.30 -17.19
CA PHE A 39 -8.60 -3.08 -16.36
C PHE A 39 -9.48 -3.23 -15.11
N SER A 40 -10.74 -3.62 -15.29
CA SER A 40 -11.69 -3.72 -14.17
C SER A 40 -11.30 -4.82 -13.18
N LEU A 41 -10.62 -5.88 -13.65
CA LEU A 41 -10.09 -6.93 -12.80
C LEU A 41 -8.90 -6.43 -11.99
N ILE A 42 -7.90 -5.80 -12.63
CA ILE A 42 -6.73 -5.21 -11.97
C ILE A 42 -7.19 -4.19 -10.92
N TYR A 43 -8.05 -3.25 -11.29
CA TYR A 43 -8.51 -2.18 -10.40
C TYR A 43 -9.21 -2.75 -9.15
N ARG A 44 -10.10 -3.74 -9.30
CA ARG A 44 -10.76 -4.38 -8.14
C ARG A 44 -9.74 -5.06 -7.22
N ARG A 45 -8.76 -5.78 -7.77
CA ARG A 45 -7.74 -6.46 -6.97
C ARG A 45 -6.81 -5.45 -6.29
N LEU A 46 -6.43 -4.36 -6.98
CA LEU A 46 -5.69 -3.25 -6.40
C LEU A 46 -6.45 -2.65 -5.21
N MET A 47 -7.73 -2.35 -5.36
CA MET A 47 -8.56 -1.81 -4.29
C MET A 47 -8.61 -2.76 -3.08
N SER A 48 -8.76 -4.07 -3.30
CA SER A 48 -8.73 -5.07 -2.24
C SER A 48 -7.37 -5.12 -1.52
N ALA A 49 -6.27 -5.13 -2.29
CA ALA A 49 -4.91 -5.10 -1.74
C ALA A 49 -4.67 -3.84 -0.91
N ALA A 50 -4.97 -2.66 -1.46
CA ALA A 50 -4.81 -1.38 -0.79
C ALA A 50 -5.66 -1.29 0.49
N LEU A 51 -6.89 -1.81 0.47
CA LEU A 51 -7.76 -1.84 1.65
C LEU A 51 -7.18 -2.67 2.78
N LEU A 52 -6.70 -3.88 2.48
CA LEU A 52 -6.16 -4.79 3.48
C LEU A 52 -4.79 -4.34 3.99
N ILE A 53 -3.93 -3.81 3.10
CA ILE A 53 -2.65 -3.19 3.47
C ILE A 53 -2.87 -1.96 4.36
N ASN A 54 -3.83 -1.10 4.03
CA ASN A 54 -4.18 0.03 4.90
C ASN A 54 -4.73 -0.47 6.26
N HIS A 55 -5.58 -1.50 6.26
CA HIS A 55 -6.13 -2.02 7.51
C HIS A 55 -5.06 -2.66 8.41
N GLN A 56 -3.97 -3.18 7.83
CA GLN A 56 -2.81 -3.65 8.58
C GLN A 56 -2.22 -2.55 9.47
N ALA A 57 -2.19 -1.30 9.01
CA ALA A 57 -1.73 -0.15 9.81
C ALA A 57 -2.63 0.06 11.04
N ASP A 58 -3.95 -0.02 10.88
CA ASP A 58 -4.89 0.10 12.00
C ASP A 58 -4.72 -1.03 13.02
N LYS A 59 -4.42 -2.26 12.55
CA LYS A 59 -4.16 -3.44 13.39
C LYS A 59 -2.86 -3.30 14.19
N VAL A 60 -1.83 -2.74 13.57
CA VAL A 60 -0.49 -2.59 14.17
C VAL A 60 -0.41 -1.38 15.10
N ALA A 61 -1.19 -0.33 14.86
CA ALA A 61 -1.15 0.91 15.63
C ALA A 61 -1.21 0.67 17.15
N THR A 62 -2.15 -0.15 17.63
CA THR A 62 -2.30 -0.45 19.06
C THR A 62 -1.08 -1.18 19.63
N ARG A 63 -0.42 -2.03 18.85
CA ARG A 63 0.79 -2.76 19.28
C ARG A 63 1.97 -1.82 19.44
N ASP A 64 2.10 -0.84 18.55
CA ASP A 64 3.24 0.08 18.48
C ASP A 64 2.94 1.43 19.15
N LYS A 65 1.97 1.46 20.08
CA LYS A 65 1.59 2.63 20.89
C LYS A 65 1.12 3.85 20.10
N ALA A 66 0.69 3.66 18.85
CA ALA A 66 -0.01 4.69 18.08
C ALA A 66 -1.51 4.68 18.41
N SER A 67 -2.16 5.85 18.43
CA SER A 67 -3.58 5.95 18.76
C SER A 67 -4.50 5.48 17.62
N SER A 68 -3.98 5.51 16.39
CA SER A 68 -4.70 5.13 15.18
C SER A 68 -3.73 4.66 14.09
N GLY A 69 -4.25 3.97 13.06
CA GLY A 69 -3.44 3.65 11.88
C GLY A 69 -2.96 4.88 11.12
N PHE A 70 -3.68 6.01 11.22
CA PHE A 70 -3.22 7.29 10.66
C PHE A 70 -1.96 7.76 11.39
N ASP A 71 -1.99 7.76 12.73
CA ASP A 71 -0.83 8.14 13.55
C ASP A 71 0.37 7.22 13.29
N PHE A 72 0.12 5.91 13.16
CA PHE A 72 1.16 4.96 12.78
C PHE A 72 1.81 5.32 11.44
N ILE A 73 1.00 5.63 10.41
CA ILE A 73 1.51 6.06 9.11
C ILE A 73 2.31 7.36 9.23
N SER A 74 1.84 8.34 10.00
CA SER A 74 2.59 9.58 10.25
C SER A 74 3.90 9.35 11.01
N MET A 75 3.97 8.35 11.88
CA MET A 75 5.23 7.94 12.52
C MET A 75 6.20 7.34 11.50
N VAL A 76 5.71 6.47 10.61
CA VAL A 76 6.49 5.91 9.50
C VAL A 76 6.99 7.02 8.59
N GLU A 77 6.13 7.97 8.20
CA GLU A 77 6.47 9.08 7.31
C GLU A 77 7.57 10.00 7.87
N LYS A 78 7.61 10.19 9.19
CA LYS A 78 8.69 10.94 9.86
C LYS A 78 10.05 10.23 9.79
N LEU A 79 10.06 8.90 9.64
CA LEU A 79 11.26 8.07 9.66
C LEU A 79 11.70 7.69 8.24
N ASP A 80 10.74 7.48 7.35
CA ASP A 80 10.90 7.27 5.92
C ASP A 80 9.71 7.90 5.18
N SER A 81 9.96 9.05 4.56
CA SER A 81 8.92 9.83 3.90
C SER A 81 8.32 9.11 2.68
N ASP A 82 9.10 8.33 1.93
CA ASP A 82 8.62 7.64 0.73
C ASP A 82 7.70 6.47 1.09
N ILE A 83 8.08 5.69 2.12
CA ILE A 83 7.24 4.61 2.63
C ILE A 83 5.97 5.18 3.29
N GLY A 84 6.10 6.22 4.11
CA GLY A 84 4.97 6.88 4.75
C GLY A 84 3.98 7.44 3.75
N ALA A 85 4.46 8.15 2.72
CA ALA A 85 3.63 8.63 1.62
C ALA A 85 2.93 7.49 0.87
N SER A 86 3.62 6.36 0.66
CA SER A 86 3.04 5.18 0.02
C SER A 86 1.88 4.57 0.84
N LEU A 87 2.08 4.40 2.15
CA LEU A 87 1.01 3.93 3.06
C LEU A 87 -0.15 4.92 3.12
N HIS A 88 0.15 6.22 3.15
CA HIS A 88 -0.86 7.27 3.17
C HIS A 88 -1.67 7.29 1.87
N ALA A 89 -1.03 7.15 0.71
CA ALA A 89 -1.71 7.04 -0.57
C ALA A 89 -2.66 5.84 -0.63
N CYS A 90 -2.26 4.67 -0.10
CA CYS A 90 -3.18 3.52 0.07
C CYS A 90 -4.39 3.89 0.94
N ARG A 91 -4.19 4.60 2.05
CA ARG A 91 -5.27 5.06 2.93
C ARG A 91 -6.23 6.01 2.22
N LEU A 92 -5.72 6.96 1.45
CA LEU A 92 -6.53 7.91 0.69
C LEU A 92 -7.35 7.23 -0.39
N LEU A 93 -6.74 6.34 -1.18
CA LEU A 93 -7.43 5.56 -2.21
C LEU A 93 -8.63 4.80 -1.62
N VAL A 94 -8.41 4.13 -0.49
CA VAL A 94 -9.44 3.33 0.19
C VAL A 94 -10.53 4.22 0.79
N ASN A 95 -10.18 5.37 1.35
CA ASN A 95 -11.15 6.32 1.90
C ASN A 95 -12.02 6.94 0.81
N ASP A 96 -11.45 7.23 -0.37
CA ASP A 96 -12.23 7.73 -1.52
C ASP A 96 -13.24 6.70 -2.01
N ALA A 97 -12.87 5.42 -2.06
CA ALA A 97 -13.82 4.36 -2.40
C ALA A 97 -14.95 4.21 -1.37
N LYS A 98 -14.72 4.56 -0.10
CA LYS A 98 -15.72 4.47 0.99
C LYS A 98 -16.65 5.67 1.10
N HIS A 99 -16.19 6.88 0.77
CA HIS A 99 -16.87 8.13 1.13
C HIS A 99 -17.28 9.01 -0.07
N ASN A 100 -17.59 8.35 -1.20
CA ASN A 100 -17.69 8.91 -2.54
C ASN A 100 -16.34 9.43 -3.04
N ALA A 101 -15.90 8.94 -4.21
CA ALA A 101 -14.60 9.30 -4.76
C ALA A 101 -14.54 10.81 -5.04
N LYS A 102 -13.72 11.53 -4.25
CA LYS A 102 -13.56 12.98 -4.40
C LYS A 102 -12.33 13.33 -5.23
N ARG A 103 -11.33 12.45 -5.28
CA ARG A 103 -10.07 12.71 -5.96
C ARG A 103 -10.10 12.23 -7.41
N PRO A 104 -9.53 13.02 -8.34
CA PRO A 104 -9.29 12.56 -9.70
C PRO A 104 -8.45 11.28 -9.68
N GLN A 105 -8.90 10.30 -10.46
CA GLN A 105 -8.13 9.11 -10.78
C GLN A 105 -8.05 9.00 -12.29
N SER A 106 -6.85 8.73 -12.80
CA SER A 106 -6.65 8.47 -14.23
C SER A 106 -5.97 7.13 -14.42
N ALA A 107 -6.17 6.56 -15.60
CA ALA A 107 -5.56 5.30 -15.98
C ALA A 107 -4.83 5.49 -17.30
N ALA A 108 -3.61 4.98 -17.38
CA ALA A 108 -2.78 5.00 -18.56
C ALA A 108 -2.11 3.65 -18.77
N GLU A 109 -1.57 3.44 -19.97
CA GLU A 109 -0.65 2.34 -20.23
C GLU A 109 0.78 2.86 -20.04
N ARG A 110 1.60 2.06 -19.37
CA ARG A 110 3.03 2.29 -19.21
C ARG A 110 3.83 1.10 -19.72
N LEU A 111 5.05 1.37 -20.17
CA LEU A 111 6.00 0.30 -20.47
C LEU A 111 6.43 -0.43 -19.20
N ARG A 112 6.77 -1.71 -19.33
CA ARG A 112 7.41 -2.49 -18.28
C ARG A 112 8.79 -1.90 -17.95
N ARG A 113 9.15 -1.90 -16.67
CA ARG A 113 10.41 -1.40 -16.12
C ARG A 113 11.34 -2.57 -15.85
N ASP A 114 12.50 -2.55 -16.47
CA ASP A 114 13.54 -3.55 -16.25
C ASP A 114 13.96 -3.61 -14.78
N GLY A 115 14.08 -4.83 -14.25
CA GLY A 115 14.48 -5.07 -12.86
C GLY A 115 13.38 -4.91 -11.82
N TYR A 116 12.18 -4.49 -12.21
CA TYR A 116 11.02 -4.36 -11.31
C TYR A 116 9.80 -5.16 -11.79
N ASP A 117 9.45 -5.04 -13.07
CA ASP A 117 8.32 -5.77 -13.65
C ASP A 117 8.72 -7.16 -14.16
N THR A 118 7.74 -8.06 -14.24
CA THR A 118 7.92 -9.36 -14.91
C THR A 118 8.13 -9.11 -16.40
N LYS A 119 9.06 -9.82 -17.02
CA LYS A 119 9.29 -9.74 -18.48
C LYS A 119 8.01 -10.09 -19.25
N GLY A 120 7.72 -9.31 -20.28
CA GLY A 120 6.57 -9.48 -21.17
C GLY A 120 6.63 -8.47 -22.31
N ASP A 121 5.84 -8.71 -23.34
CA ASP A 121 5.82 -7.89 -24.56
C ASP A 121 4.74 -6.79 -24.48
N GLY A 122 3.74 -6.94 -23.60
CA GLY A 122 2.65 -5.98 -23.38
C GLY A 122 2.98 -4.89 -22.36
N GLY A 123 2.28 -3.76 -22.48
CA GLY A 123 2.29 -2.68 -21.48
C GLY A 123 1.51 -3.03 -20.22
N LEU A 124 1.79 -2.30 -19.14
CA LEU A 124 1.13 -2.44 -17.85
C LEU A 124 0.23 -1.25 -17.57
N LEU A 125 -0.78 -1.46 -16.73
CA LEU A 125 -1.65 -0.38 -16.28
C LEU A 125 -0.93 0.54 -15.28
N GLU A 126 -1.11 1.83 -15.44
CA GLU A 126 -0.73 2.86 -14.47
C GLU A 126 -2.02 3.50 -13.96
N ILE A 127 -2.30 3.36 -12.66
CA ILE A 127 -3.50 3.94 -12.03
C ILE A 127 -3.03 5.08 -11.15
N ASN A 128 -3.26 6.31 -11.61
CA ASN A 128 -2.77 7.51 -10.98
C ASN A 128 -3.80 8.07 -9.99
N LEU A 129 -3.35 8.33 -8.76
CA LEU A 129 -4.10 9.10 -7.76
C LEU A 129 -3.43 10.46 -7.57
N THR A 130 -4.20 11.54 -7.71
CA THR A 130 -3.74 12.89 -7.37
C THR A 130 -3.98 13.17 -5.89
N MET A 131 -2.91 13.45 -5.16
CA MET A 131 -2.89 13.74 -3.74
C MET A 131 -3.33 15.19 -3.47
N PRO A 132 -3.69 15.55 -2.21
CA PRO A 132 -4.09 16.92 -1.87
C PRO A 132 -3.01 17.99 -2.12
N ASN A 133 -1.74 17.60 -2.16
CA ASN A 133 -0.60 18.46 -2.50
C ASN A 133 -0.27 18.46 -4.00
N GLU A 134 -1.17 17.95 -4.84
CA GLU A 134 -1.05 17.82 -6.30
C GLU A 134 -0.03 16.78 -6.80
N ASP A 135 0.68 16.10 -5.90
CA ASP A 135 1.53 14.97 -6.28
C ASP A 135 0.70 13.85 -6.92
N VAL A 136 1.27 13.19 -7.92
CA VAL A 136 0.63 12.07 -8.63
C VAL A 136 1.37 10.79 -8.32
N TYR A 137 0.62 9.79 -7.85
CA TYR A 137 1.16 8.49 -7.47
C TYR A 137 0.56 7.38 -8.34
N ASP A 138 1.43 6.55 -8.93
CA ASP A 138 1.04 5.28 -9.54
C ASP A 138 0.71 4.28 -8.44
N MET A 139 -0.58 4.06 -8.23
CA MET A 139 -1.12 3.19 -7.19
C MET A 139 -0.70 1.73 -7.37
N CYS A 140 -0.41 1.29 -8.60
CA CYS A 140 0.08 -0.07 -8.85
C CYS A 140 1.48 -0.29 -8.25
N ILE A 141 2.30 0.75 -8.19
CA ILE A 141 3.65 0.73 -7.61
C ILE A 141 3.59 0.98 -6.11
N VAL A 142 2.82 1.99 -5.70
CA VAL A 142 2.67 2.39 -4.30
C VAL A 142 2.21 1.24 -3.43
N VAL A 143 1.22 0.46 -3.88
CA VAL A 143 0.74 -0.69 -3.12
C VAL A 143 1.83 -1.76 -2.95
N GLY A 144 2.75 -1.88 -3.93
CA GLY A 144 3.92 -2.75 -3.85
C GLY A 144 4.97 -2.25 -2.85
N LYS A 145 5.25 -0.94 -2.82
CA LYS A 145 6.12 -0.34 -1.79
C LYS A 145 5.55 -0.57 -0.39
N ALA A 146 4.26 -0.32 -0.21
CA ALA A 146 3.57 -0.55 1.05
C ALA A 146 3.57 -2.04 1.46
N PHE A 147 3.40 -2.96 0.50
CA PHE A 147 3.53 -4.39 0.75
C PHE A 147 4.94 -4.77 1.21
N ASN A 148 5.98 -4.31 0.53
CA ASN A 148 7.38 -4.61 0.89
C ASN A 148 7.73 -4.08 2.28
N PHE A 149 7.25 -2.90 2.65
CA PHE A 149 7.39 -2.40 4.02
C PHE A 149 6.83 -3.39 5.05
N TRP A 150 5.65 -3.95 4.80
CA TRP A 150 5.06 -4.93 5.72
C TRP A 150 5.83 -6.26 5.75
N CYS A 151 6.39 -6.71 4.63
CA CYS A 151 7.32 -7.85 4.62
C CYS A 151 8.50 -7.58 5.55
N ASP A 152 9.21 -6.47 5.33
CA ASP A 152 10.38 -6.08 6.14
C ASP A 152 10.02 -5.92 7.62
N TYR A 153 8.84 -5.35 7.90
CA TYR A 153 8.32 -5.17 9.25
C TYR A 153 8.08 -6.51 9.96
N PHE A 154 7.51 -7.51 9.30
CA PHE A 154 7.23 -8.81 9.90
C PHE A 154 8.45 -9.73 9.98
N ASP A 155 9.36 -9.62 9.01
CA ASP A 155 10.63 -10.35 8.98
C ASP A 155 11.67 -9.76 9.93
N GLY A 156 11.43 -8.55 10.46
CA GLY A 156 12.33 -7.87 11.39
C GLY A 156 13.50 -7.18 10.71
N HIS A 157 13.37 -6.92 9.40
CA HIS A 157 14.34 -6.21 8.58
C HIS A 157 14.01 -4.74 8.39
N THR A 158 12.85 -4.27 8.87
CA THR A 158 12.51 -2.85 8.83
C THR A 158 13.55 -2.03 9.58
N VAL A 159 14.08 -1.00 8.91
CA VAL A 159 15.00 -0.02 9.50
C VAL A 159 14.31 0.91 10.50
N ILE A 160 12.98 0.87 10.56
CA ILE A 160 12.15 1.76 11.36
C ILE A 160 12.03 1.19 12.78
N ASN A 161 12.62 1.88 13.76
CA ASN A 161 12.54 1.50 15.17
C ASN A 161 11.45 2.29 15.90
N PHE A 162 10.29 1.67 16.07
CA PHE A 162 9.13 2.25 16.78
C PHE A 162 9.32 2.36 18.31
N ASN A 163 10.42 1.85 18.87
CA ASN A 163 10.74 1.93 20.30
C ASN A 163 11.70 3.06 20.67
N GLN A 164 12.21 3.83 19.70
CA GLN A 164 13.04 4.99 20.00
C GLN A 164 12.16 6.19 20.39
N PRO A 165 12.47 6.91 21.49
CA PRO A 165 11.74 8.12 21.83
C PRO A 165 11.90 9.14 20.70
N HIS A 166 10.79 9.70 20.24
CA HIS A 166 10.79 10.81 19.29
C HIS A 166 11.62 11.96 19.90
N VAL A 167 12.79 12.22 19.32
CA VAL A 167 13.55 13.43 19.63
C VAL A 167 12.77 14.57 19.01
N GLU A 168 12.09 15.36 19.83
CA GLU A 168 11.49 16.61 19.36
C GLU A 168 12.60 17.50 18.78
N PRO A 169 12.36 18.14 17.62
CA PRO A 169 13.31 19.11 17.11
C PRO A 169 13.48 20.23 18.14
N PRO A 170 14.70 20.76 18.33
CA PRO A 170 14.96 21.78 19.33
C PRO A 170 14.05 22.98 19.05
N SER A 171 13.27 23.38 20.05
CA SER A 171 12.43 24.58 19.98
C SER A 171 13.33 25.78 19.67
N SER A 172 13.21 26.33 18.47
CA SER A 172 13.83 27.62 18.14
C SER A 172 13.23 28.69 19.06
N LYS A 173 14.05 29.19 19.98
CA LYS A 173 13.76 30.38 20.79
C LYS A 173 13.88 31.64 19.93
#